data_AF-A0AAU4EGR0-F1
#
_entry.id   AF-A0AAU4EGR0-F1
#
_cell.length_a   1.000
_cell.length_b   1.000
_cell.length_c   1.000
_cell.angle_alpha   90.00
_cell.angle_beta   90.00
_cell.angle_gamma   90.00
#
_symmetry.space_group_name_H-M   'P 1'
#
loop_
_entity.id
_entity.type
_entity.pdbx_description
1 polymer ?
#
loop_
_entity_poly.entity_id
_entity_poly.type
_entity_poly.pdbx_seq_one_letter_code
_entity_poly.pdbx_strand_id
1 'polypeptide(L)'
;MMEIVNTLYQIGLPTFAGIFIFLAYLRPTIRLLNRTIHRRFKITRIVRATWMVLTFLSYGQSRKELYRAACMRVEAELLHPRPERPDRWEYRHRSDFRSDLREYRKSLRHWHENIGLMTDNLMKKSDKNKMVVATCFAISEVQEEILRYFRVRLAENAKVDANPEVFMSEVHVQEAFVAPLQLLSGLLGKYDEDWPQLIEGHRATVEELDDSLGDIRSFQAFLFTCWLTWGPSIPFGTCKRWGGHNVMQLGYGDESNSIALAVRSADEPPPPRTARGGHVVLAEGLQVTGVIKTAAAVDHLHLCSAQTEVLRTGQNQLVLETSAPVTAPSEAESIYYSAYIWVIVVLCGTNGRPKHGEPWKNMLTFFEHGNVADDSTYLMLKRQLAAKVRTSLESILHEHPDLILSFACAIDECGCGEPIRYPAPPGESMRELLFAESWLARLDAKGWRDRMRTALPGKARVAHAACKLPNTVSAYQRDQLRRTKSTPIDRQLPEVLVG
;
A
#
# COMPACT_ATOMS: atom_id res chain seq x y z
N MET A 1 -30.36 -30.61 56.27
CA MET A 1 -29.33 -29.61 55.86
C MET A 1 -28.07 -30.27 55.30
N MET A 2 -27.49 -31.28 55.97
CA MET A 2 -26.28 -31.98 55.49
C MET A 2 -26.46 -32.71 54.15
N GLU A 3 -27.62 -33.32 53.88
CA GLU A 3 -27.89 -33.98 52.58
C GLU A 3 -27.98 -32.98 51.42
N ILE A 4 -28.63 -31.82 51.60
CA ILE A 4 -28.76 -30.79 50.56
C ILE A 4 -27.40 -30.22 50.17
N VAL A 5 -26.50 -30.04 51.15
CA VAL A 5 -25.12 -29.59 50.91
C VAL A 5 -24.33 -30.66 50.14
N ASN A 6 -24.53 -31.94 50.45
CA ASN A 6 -23.84 -33.04 49.78
C ASN A 6 -24.32 -33.23 48.32
N THR A 7 -25.63 -33.07 48.05
CA THR A 7 -26.18 -33.09 46.69
C THR A 7 -25.74 -31.88 45.86
N LEU A 8 -25.70 -30.68 46.46
CA LEU A 8 -25.13 -29.48 45.81
C LEU A 8 -23.64 -29.64 45.49
N TYR A 9 -22.86 -30.32 46.34
CA TYR A 9 -21.45 -30.58 46.09
C TYR A 9 -21.23 -31.67 45.03
N GLN A 10 -21.99 -32.77 45.09
CA GLN A 10 -21.84 -33.91 44.17
C GLN A 10 -22.34 -33.61 42.76
N ILE A 11 -23.36 -32.77 42.58
CA ILE A 11 -23.89 -32.42 41.25
C ILE A 11 -23.36 -31.06 40.78
N GLY A 12 -23.27 -30.10 41.69
CA GLY A 12 -22.84 -28.74 41.38
C GLY A 12 -21.38 -28.68 40.96
N LEU A 13 -20.45 -29.33 41.69
CA LEU A 13 -19.02 -29.24 41.39
C LEU A 13 -18.67 -29.82 40.00
N PRO A 14 -19.16 -31.02 39.59
CA PRO A 14 -18.93 -31.52 38.24
C PRO A 14 -19.58 -30.67 37.16
N THR A 15 -20.74 -30.08 37.44
CA THR A 15 -21.45 -29.20 36.49
C THR A 15 -20.67 -27.90 36.30
N PHE A 16 -20.18 -27.28 37.36
CA PHE A 16 -19.31 -26.10 37.28
C PHE A 16 -17.98 -26.41 36.59
N ALA A 17 -17.36 -27.56 36.89
CA ALA A 17 -16.15 -28.01 36.20
C ALA A 17 -16.39 -28.24 34.70
N GLY A 18 -17.51 -28.88 34.34
CA GLY A 18 -17.93 -29.08 32.95
C GLY A 18 -18.17 -27.77 32.21
N ILE A 19 -18.88 -26.81 32.83
CA ILE A 19 -19.08 -25.46 32.29
C ILE A 19 -17.73 -24.75 32.12
N PHE A 20 -16.83 -24.86 33.09
CA PHE A 20 -15.51 -24.22 33.00
C PHE A 20 -14.67 -24.81 31.88
N ILE A 21 -14.65 -26.14 31.72
CA ILE A 21 -13.96 -26.83 30.62
C ILE A 21 -14.56 -26.42 29.28
N PHE A 22 -15.90 -26.36 29.18
CA PHE A 22 -16.60 -25.90 27.99
C PHE A 22 -16.29 -24.44 27.65
N LEU A 23 -16.28 -23.54 28.63
CA LEU A 23 -15.88 -22.15 28.43
C LEU A 23 -14.40 -22.02 28.06
N ALA A 24 -13.52 -22.83 28.65
CA ALA A 24 -12.11 -22.87 28.28
C ALA A 24 -11.91 -23.39 26.84
N TYR A 25 -12.74 -24.32 26.40
CA TYR A 25 -12.78 -24.84 25.04
C TYR A 25 -13.19 -23.77 24.02
N LEU A 26 -14.22 -22.98 24.34
CA LEU A 26 -14.73 -21.89 23.49
C LEU A 26 -13.96 -20.58 23.62
N ARG A 27 -13.15 -20.43 24.66
CA ARG A 27 -12.42 -19.20 25.01
C ARG A 27 -11.70 -18.54 23.83
N PRO A 28 -10.99 -19.26 22.94
CA PRO A 28 -10.28 -18.59 21.86
C PRO A 28 -11.22 -17.98 20.82
N THR A 29 -12.32 -18.66 20.50
CA THR A 29 -13.37 -18.16 19.60
C THR A 29 -14.09 -16.96 20.21
N ILE A 30 -14.47 -17.03 21.49
CA ILE A 30 -15.10 -15.91 22.22
C ILE A 30 -14.16 -14.69 22.24
N ARG A 31 -12.87 -14.90 22.52
CA ARG A 31 -11.89 -13.81 22.57
C ARG A 31 -11.65 -13.16 21.22
N LEU A 32 -11.60 -13.94 20.14
CA LEU A 32 -11.49 -13.44 18.78
C LEU A 32 -12.63 -12.45 18.51
N LEU A 33 -13.88 -12.92 18.60
CA LEU A 33 -15.08 -12.10 18.37
C LEU A 33 -15.17 -10.87 19.29
N ASN A 34 -14.75 -11.03 20.55
CA ASN A 34 -14.75 -9.96 21.54
C ASN A 34 -13.75 -8.83 21.20
N ARG A 35 -12.56 -9.19 20.70
CA ARG A 35 -11.49 -8.23 20.38
C ARG A 35 -11.59 -7.66 18.97
N THR A 36 -12.35 -8.28 18.07
CA THR A 36 -12.58 -7.81 16.70
C THR A 36 -13.95 -7.12 16.58
N ILE A 37 -15.02 -7.90 16.43
CA ILE A 37 -16.38 -7.42 16.10
C ILE A 37 -17.01 -6.66 17.26
N HIS A 38 -17.00 -7.22 18.47
CA HIS A 38 -17.76 -6.67 19.60
C HIS A 38 -17.01 -5.59 20.39
N ARG A 39 -15.88 -5.08 19.88
CA ARG A 39 -15.05 -4.04 20.52
C ARG A 39 -15.85 -2.80 20.94
N ARG A 40 -16.84 -2.42 20.14
CA ARG A 40 -17.67 -1.21 20.35
C ARG A 40 -18.67 -1.35 21.52
N PHE A 41 -18.89 -2.56 22.06
CA PHE A 41 -19.91 -2.81 23.09
C PHE A 41 -19.31 -3.11 24.48
N LYS A 42 -18.76 -2.08 25.15
CA LYS A 42 -18.00 -2.23 26.41
C LYS A 42 -18.65 -3.17 27.45
N ILE A 43 -19.95 -3.05 27.67
CA ILE A 43 -20.67 -3.78 28.74
C ILE A 43 -21.12 -5.18 28.30
N THR A 44 -21.57 -5.35 27.05
CA THR A 44 -22.20 -6.61 26.60
C THR A 44 -21.33 -7.45 25.68
N ARG A 45 -20.08 -7.06 25.40
CA ARG A 45 -19.21 -7.71 24.41
C ARG A 45 -18.99 -9.21 24.63
N ILE A 46 -18.76 -9.64 25.88
CA ILE A 46 -18.53 -11.06 26.20
C ILE A 46 -19.81 -11.85 26.00
N VAL A 47 -20.94 -11.37 26.51
CA VAL A 47 -22.24 -12.03 26.36
C VAL A 47 -22.59 -12.21 24.88
N ARG A 48 -22.38 -11.17 24.06
CA ARG A 48 -22.62 -11.24 22.61
C ARG A 48 -21.69 -12.21 21.90
N ALA A 49 -20.39 -12.18 22.23
CA ALA A 49 -19.42 -13.12 21.67
C ALA A 49 -19.80 -14.58 22.03
N THR A 50 -20.13 -14.85 23.29
CA THR A 50 -20.56 -16.18 23.73
C THR A 50 -21.83 -16.63 23.03
N TRP A 51 -22.84 -15.76 22.94
CA TRP A 51 -24.09 -16.07 22.22
C TRP A 51 -23.82 -16.41 20.75
N MET A 52 -22.96 -15.65 20.08
CA MET A 52 -22.59 -15.90 18.68
C MET A 52 -21.85 -17.24 18.53
N VAL A 53 -20.96 -17.60 19.45
CA VAL A 53 -20.32 -18.93 19.42
C VAL A 53 -21.33 -20.07 19.55
N LEU A 54 -22.39 -19.90 20.36
CA LEU A 54 -23.46 -20.88 20.44
C LEU A 54 -24.18 -21.06 19.09
N THR A 55 -24.35 -19.98 18.31
CA THR A 55 -24.93 -20.08 16.95
C THR A 55 -24.03 -20.85 15.99
N PHE A 56 -22.72 -20.90 16.21
CA PHE A 56 -21.77 -21.64 15.36
C PHE A 56 -21.74 -23.15 15.63
N LEU A 57 -22.37 -23.63 16.72
CA LEU A 57 -22.46 -25.06 17.02
C LEU A 57 -23.20 -25.84 15.91
N SER A 58 -24.00 -25.17 15.07
CA SER A 58 -24.62 -25.77 13.90
C SER A 58 -23.63 -26.15 12.79
N TYR A 59 -22.46 -25.50 12.72
CA TYR A 59 -21.45 -25.78 11.69
C TYR A 59 -20.48 -26.91 12.08
N GLY A 60 -20.48 -27.30 13.35
CA GLY A 60 -19.56 -28.31 13.88
C GLY A 60 -19.38 -28.17 15.38
N GLN A 61 -18.91 -29.24 15.99
CA GLN A 61 -18.65 -29.29 17.44
C GLN A 61 -17.16 -29.20 17.76
N SER A 62 -16.28 -29.31 16.76
CA SER A 62 -14.84 -29.24 17.01
C SER A 62 -14.38 -27.79 17.23
N ARG A 63 -13.36 -27.63 18.06
CA ARG A 63 -12.75 -26.33 18.39
C ARG A 63 -12.25 -25.63 17.13
N LYS A 64 -11.74 -26.40 16.16
CA LYS A 64 -11.22 -25.88 14.89
C LYS A 64 -12.36 -25.38 13.99
N GLU A 65 -13.49 -26.09 13.92
CA GLU A 65 -14.65 -25.67 13.13
C GLU A 65 -15.30 -24.41 13.70
N LEU A 66 -15.50 -24.35 15.03
CA LEU A 66 -16.04 -23.17 15.69
C LEU A 66 -15.13 -21.94 15.53
N TYR A 67 -13.82 -22.15 15.62
CA TYR A 67 -12.85 -21.10 15.39
C TYR A 67 -12.85 -20.63 13.93
N ARG A 68 -12.89 -21.57 12.98
CA ARG A 68 -13.02 -21.27 11.54
C ARG A 68 -14.29 -20.48 11.25
N ALA A 69 -15.44 -20.87 11.79
CA ALA A 69 -16.70 -20.14 11.62
C ALA A 69 -16.59 -18.69 12.13
N ALA A 70 -15.93 -18.49 13.28
CA ALA A 70 -15.68 -17.14 13.79
C ALA A 70 -14.73 -16.34 12.90
N CYS A 71 -13.66 -16.95 12.36
CA CYS A 71 -12.80 -16.32 11.37
C CYS A 71 -13.57 -15.89 10.12
N MET A 72 -14.37 -16.79 9.52
CA MET A 72 -15.20 -16.46 8.35
C MET A 72 -16.17 -15.32 8.63
N ARG A 73 -16.80 -15.32 9.81
CA ARG A 73 -17.69 -14.23 10.23
C ARG A 73 -16.94 -12.90 10.35
N VAL A 74 -15.77 -12.89 10.98
CA VAL A 74 -14.95 -11.69 11.13
C VAL A 74 -14.48 -11.18 9.77
N GLU A 75 -13.96 -12.05 8.93
CA GLU A 75 -13.49 -11.71 7.58
C GLU A 75 -14.61 -11.13 6.71
N ALA A 76 -15.81 -11.72 6.75
CA ALA A 76 -16.99 -11.19 6.05
C ALA A 76 -17.41 -9.82 6.58
N GLU A 77 -17.41 -9.60 7.91
CA GLU A 77 -17.73 -8.28 8.48
C GLU A 77 -16.66 -7.21 8.21
N LEU A 78 -15.40 -7.61 8.00
CA LEU A 78 -14.31 -6.69 7.64
C LEU A 78 -14.49 -6.16 6.22
N LEU A 79 -14.75 -7.03 5.23
CA LEU A 79 -14.92 -6.63 3.83
C LEU A 79 -16.33 -6.13 3.49
N HIS A 80 -17.31 -6.42 4.35
CA HIS A 80 -18.67 -5.88 4.25
C HIS A 80 -19.05 -5.23 5.58
N PRO A 81 -18.55 -4.01 5.83
CA PRO A 81 -18.72 -3.34 7.12
C PRO A 81 -20.19 -3.11 7.45
N ARG A 82 -20.50 -3.15 8.75
CA ARG A 82 -21.83 -2.86 9.26
C ARG A 82 -22.22 -1.42 8.88
N PRO A 83 -23.46 -1.18 8.38
CA PRO A 83 -23.91 0.17 8.08
C PRO A 83 -23.82 1.07 9.31
N GLU A 84 -23.47 2.33 9.08
CA GLU A 84 -23.36 3.33 10.14
C GLU A 84 -24.73 3.82 10.58
N ARG A 85 -24.85 4.05 11.89
CA ARG A 85 -26.11 4.54 12.45
C ARG A 85 -26.15 6.05 12.26
N PRO A 86 -27.22 6.64 11.70
CA PRO A 86 -27.32 8.09 11.55
C PRO A 86 -27.22 8.77 12.92
N ASP A 87 -26.42 9.84 13.00
CA ASP A 87 -26.31 10.63 14.22
C ASP A 87 -27.46 11.64 14.28
N ARG A 88 -28.13 11.71 15.43
CA ARG A 88 -29.25 12.64 15.61
C ARG A 88 -28.85 14.10 15.44
N TRP A 89 -27.59 14.43 15.74
CA TRP A 89 -27.10 15.82 15.72
C TRP A 89 -26.85 16.37 14.31
N GLU A 90 -26.76 15.51 13.30
CA GLU A 90 -26.57 15.89 11.89
C GLU A 90 -27.86 16.42 11.25
N TYR A 91 -29.02 16.21 11.89
CA TYR A 91 -30.33 16.51 11.30
C TYR A 91 -30.95 17.75 11.91
N ARG A 92 -31.31 18.70 11.04
CA ARG A 92 -32.09 19.90 11.43
C ARG A 92 -33.53 19.56 11.81
N HIS A 93 -34.14 18.57 11.16
CA HIS A 93 -35.52 18.15 11.40
C HIS A 93 -35.61 16.72 11.93
N ARG A 94 -36.50 16.51 12.91
CA ARG A 94 -36.72 15.20 13.53
C ARG A 94 -37.39 14.19 12.58
N SER A 95 -38.12 14.65 11.57
CA SER A 95 -38.73 13.83 10.53
C SER A 95 -37.67 13.07 9.73
N ASP A 96 -36.61 13.77 9.37
CA ASP A 96 -35.57 13.30 8.45
C ASP A 96 -34.73 12.25 9.17
N PHE A 97 -34.30 12.55 10.40
CA PHE A 97 -33.66 11.57 11.28
C PHE A 97 -34.50 10.28 11.47
N ARG A 98 -35.82 10.40 11.60
CA ARG A 98 -36.70 9.22 11.72
C ARG A 98 -36.81 8.44 10.43
N SER A 99 -36.74 9.11 9.28
CA SER A 99 -36.70 8.45 7.97
C SER A 99 -35.42 7.64 7.83
N ASP A 100 -34.28 8.27 8.04
CA ASP A 100 -32.97 7.66 7.86
C ASP A 100 -32.72 6.57 8.91
N LEU A 101 -33.26 6.72 10.13
CA LEU A 101 -33.24 5.66 11.12
C LEU A 101 -34.06 4.42 10.70
N ARG A 102 -35.16 4.59 9.94
CA ARG A 102 -35.93 3.46 9.38
C ARG A 102 -35.17 2.78 8.26
N GLU A 103 -34.55 3.55 7.38
CA GLU A 103 -33.70 3.03 6.31
C GLU A 103 -32.49 2.29 6.87
N TYR A 104 -31.78 2.89 7.82
CA TYR A 104 -30.71 2.24 8.59
C TYR A 104 -31.12 0.88 9.15
N ARG A 105 -32.31 0.78 9.77
CA ARG A 105 -32.81 -0.49 10.33
C ARG A 105 -33.10 -1.53 9.24
N LYS A 106 -33.55 -1.10 8.06
CA LYS A 106 -33.74 -1.99 6.90
C LYS A 106 -32.40 -2.48 6.39
N SER A 107 -31.45 -1.58 6.15
CA SER A 107 -30.09 -1.90 5.70
C SER A 107 -29.36 -2.77 6.70
N LEU A 108 -29.54 -2.54 8.01
CA LEU A 108 -28.93 -3.36 9.06
C LEU A 108 -29.50 -4.79 9.09
N ARG A 109 -30.81 -4.98 8.85
CA ARG A 109 -31.40 -6.34 8.75
C ARG A 109 -30.86 -7.08 7.53
N HIS A 110 -30.89 -6.41 6.38
CA HIS A 110 -30.34 -6.95 5.15
C HIS A 110 -28.85 -7.30 5.28
N TRP A 111 -28.08 -6.46 5.94
CA TRP A 111 -26.68 -6.73 6.27
C TRP A 111 -26.53 -7.99 7.14
N HIS A 112 -27.30 -8.15 8.22
CA HIS A 112 -27.21 -9.37 9.06
C HIS A 112 -27.55 -10.64 8.26
N GLU A 113 -28.57 -10.59 7.42
CA GLU A 113 -28.97 -11.69 6.53
C GLU A 113 -27.85 -12.02 5.54
N ASN A 114 -27.27 -11.01 4.88
CA ASN A 114 -26.20 -11.18 3.92
C ASN A 114 -24.94 -11.79 4.55
N ILE A 115 -24.48 -11.26 5.69
CA ILE A 115 -23.29 -11.82 6.37
C ILE A 115 -23.57 -13.23 6.89
N GLY A 116 -24.79 -13.52 7.34
CA GLY A 116 -25.20 -14.87 7.74
C GLY A 116 -25.08 -15.86 6.58
N LEU A 117 -25.71 -15.54 5.44
CA LEU A 117 -25.66 -16.34 4.22
C LEU A 117 -24.23 -16.49 3.68
N MET A 118 -23.42 -15.44 3.73
CA MET A 118 -22.02 -15.47 3.32
C MET A 118 -21.21 -16.41 4.21
N THR A 119 -21.39 -16.32 5.53
CA THR A 119 -20.73 -17.23 6.49
C THR A 119 -21.16 -18.67 6.26
N ASP A 120 -22.46 -18.92 6.05
CA ASP A 120 -23.00 -20.25 5.72
C ASP A 120 -22.36 -20.81 4.45
N ASN A 121 -22.24 -19.99 3.40
CA ASN A 121 -21.65 -20.39 2.14
C ASN A 121 -20.16 -20.68 2.31
N LEU A 122 -19.38 -19.81 2.96
CA LEU A 122 -17.95 -20.06 3.21
C LEU A 122 -17.69 -21.32 4.05
N MET A 123 -18.64 -21.70 4.92
CA MET A 123 -18.56 -22.92 5.73
C MET A 123 -18.94 -24.18 4.95
N LYS A 124 -19.81 -24.08 3.94
CA LYS A 124 -20.06 -25.17 2.98
C LYS A 124 -18.82 -25.29 2.09
N LYS A 125 -18.01 -26.35 2.26
CA LYS A 125 -16.75 -26.65 1.55
C LYS A 125 -16.91 -26.75 0.02
N SER A 126 -17.31 -25.68 -0.64
CA SER A 126 -17.35 -25.56 -2.09
C SER A 126 -16.27 -24.56 -2.49
N ASP A 127 -15.38 -24.98 -3.39
CA ASP A 127 -14.30 -24.15 -3.94
C ASP A 127 -14.81 -22.90 -4.70
N LYS A 128 -16.13 -22.76 -4.85
CA LYS A 128 -16.78 -21.60 -5.47
C LYS A 128 -17.08 -20.46 -4.49
N ASN A 129 -17.01 -20.70 -3.18
CA ASN A 129 -17.45 -19.72 -2.19
C ASN A 129 -16.28 -18.79 -1.81
N LYS A 130 -16.30 -17.60 -2.40
CA LYS A 130 -15.30 -16.53 -2.21
C LYS A 130 -16.02 -15.28 -1.71
N MET A 131 -15.32 -14.46 -0.92
CA MET A 131 -15.82 -13.12 -0.59
C MET A 131 -15.62 -12.22 -1.80
N VAL A 132 -16.69 -11.64 -2.30
CA VAL A 132 -16.66 -10.81 -3.50
C VAL A 132 -16.65 -9.35 -3.06
N VAL A 133 -15.61 -8.62 -3.47
CA VAL A 133 -15.51 -7.17 -3.28
C VAL A 133 -15.49 -6.49 -4.65
N ALA A 134 -16.15 -5.33 -4.74
CA ALA A 134 -16.23 -4.58 -5.98
C ALA A 134 -14.84 -4.14 -6.44
N THR A 135 -14.09 -3.52 -5.53
CA THR A 135 -12.74 -3.00 -5.80
C THR A 135 -11.76 -3.30 -4.68
N CYS A 136 -10.47 -3.10 -4.92
CA CYS A 136 -9.43 -3.22 -3.89
C CYS A 136 -9.56 -2.14 -2.78
N PHE A 137 -10.32 -1.07 -2.99
CA PHE A 137 -10.59 -0.06 -1.94
C PHE A 137 -11.28 -0.64 -0.73
N ALA A 138 -12.20 -1.59 -0.96
CA ALA A 138 -12.86 -2.30 0.13
C ALA A 138 -11.88 -3.07 1.04
N ILE A 139 -10.65 -3.33 0.57
CA ILE A 139 -9.57 -3.92 1.36
C ILE A 139 -8.71 -2.83 2.00
N SER A 140 -8.31 -1.78 1.25
CA SER A 140 -7.43 -0.72 1.77
C SER A 140 -8.10 0.12 2.87
N GLU A 141 -9.39 0.43 2.74
CA GLU A 141 -10.17 1.19 3.74
C GLU A 141 -10.23 0.53 5.12
N VAL A 142 -10.13 -0.80 5.17
CA VAL A 142 -10.20 -1.59 6.40
C VAL A 142 -8.86 -2.25 6.77
N GLN A 143 -7.76 -1.77 6.18
CA GLN A 143 -6.43 -2.36 6.37
C GLN A 143 -6.04 -2.45 7.85
N GLU A 144 -6.25 -1.39 8.63
CA GLU A 144 -5.91 -1.36 10.05
C GLU A 144 -6.73 -2.36 10.90
N GLU A 145 -8.01 -2.53 10.56
CA GLU A 145 -8.88 -3.53 11.14
C GLU A 145 -8.42 -4.96 10.81
N ILE A 146 -8.01 -5.21 9.56
CA ILE A 146 -7.46 -6.49 9.11
C ILE A 146 -6.16 -6.81 9.85
N LEU A 147 -5.22 -5.88 9.93
CA LEU A 147 -3.96 -6.06 10.66
C LEU A 147 -4.20 -6.29 12.15
N ARG A 148 -5.20 -5.62 12.74
CA ARG A 148 -5.62 -5.89 14.12
C ARG A 148 -6.21 -7.29 14.28
N TYR A 149 -7.02 -7.75 13.32
CA TYR A 149 -7.53 -9.11 13.30
C TYR A 149 -6.38 -10.14 13.31
N PHE A 150 -5.36 -9.95 12.48
CA PHE A 150 -4.17 -10.80 12.49
C PHE A 150 -3.41 -10.74 13.82
N ARG A 151 -3.21 -9.55 14.41
CA ARG A 151 -2.61 -9.40 15.75
C ARG A 151 -3.38 -10.18 16.82
N VAL A 152 -4.71 -10.16 16.78
CA VAL A 152 -5.56 -10.92 17.71
C VAL A 152 -5.41 -12.42 17.50
N ARG A 153 -5.36 -12.90 16.25
CA ARG A 153 -5.14 -14.32 15.94
C ARG A 153 -3.77 -14.80 16.39
N LEU A 154 -2.72 -14.03 16.12
CA LEU A 154 -1.34 -14.34 16.48
C LEU A 154 -1.19 -14.44 18.01
N ALA A 155 -1.72 -13.47 18.76
CA ALA A 155 -1.60 -13.43 20.21
C ALA A 155 -2.33 -14.57 20.93
N GLU A 156 -3.41 -15.12 20.33
CA GLU A 156 -4.33 -15.99 21.06
C GLU A 156 -4.27 -17.47 20.62
N ASN A 157 -3.73 -17.83 19.44
CA ASN A 157 -4.08 -19.11 18.82
C ASN A 157 -3.06 -19.88 17.95
N ALA A 158 -1.75 -19.75 18.16
CA ALA A 158 -0.75 -20.58 17.45
C ALA A 158 -1.00 -22.12 17.56
N LYS A 159 -1.77 -22.58 18.55
CA LYS A 159 -2.13 -24.01 18.73
C LYS A 159 -3.40 -24.45 17.97
N VAL A 160 -4.28 -23.53 17.61
CA VAL A 160 -5.55 -23.84 16.91
C VAL A 160 -5.42 -23.60 15.41
N ASP A 161 -4.61 -22.62 15.05
CA ASP A 161 -4.45 -22.10 13.70
C ASP A 161 -2.96 -22.03 13.36
N ALA A 162 -2.57 -22.74 12.31
CA ALA A 162 -1.19 -22.81 11.86
C ALA A 162 -0.74 -21.51 11.15
N ASN A 163 -1.68 -20.73 10.62
CA ASN A 163 -1.39 -19.54 9.80
C ASN A 163 -2.23 -18.34 10.28
N PRO A 164 -1.98 -17.81 11.49
CA PRO A 164 -2.80 -16.74 12.08
C PRO A 164 -2.73 -15.39 11.35
N GLU A 165 -1.76 -15.23 10.45
CA GLU A 165 -1.51 -14.01 9.67
C GLU A 165 -2.10 -14.05 8.25
N VAL A 166 -2.94 -15.05 7.98
CA VAL A 166 -3.50 -15.35 6.65
C VAL A 166 -5.01 -15.48 6.77
N PHE A 167 -5.78 -14.81 5.91
CA PHE A 167 -7.24 -15.00 5.83
C PHE A 167 -7.57 -16.48 5.61
N MET A 168 -8.61 -16.97 6.28
CA MET A 168 -9.08 -18.33 6.05
C MET A 168 -9.94 -18.44 4.78
N SER A 169 -10.55 -17.33 4.36
CA SER A 169 -11.34 -17.21 3.15
C SER A 169 -10.55 -16.62 1.98
N GLU A 170 -10.97 -16.98 0.77
CA GLU A 170 -10.51 -16.33 -0.45
C GLU A 170 -11.34 -15.08 -0.75
N VAL A 171 -10.67 -14.09 -1.35
CA VAL A 171 -11.24 -12.83 -1.78
C VAL A 171 -11.17 -12.75 -3.30
N HIS A 172 -12.29 -12.39 -3.92
CA HIS A 172 -12.40 -12.10 -5.33
C HIS A 172 -12.67 -10.60 -5.52
N VAL A 173 -11.71 -9.92 -6.15
CA VAL A 173 -11.81 -8.50 -6.51
C VAL A 173 -12.35 -8.42 -7.93
N GLN A 174 -13.53 -7.81 -8.10
CA GLN A 174 -14.24 -7.75 -9.38
C GLN A 174 -13.62 -6.74 -10.35
N GLU A 175 -13.13 -5.62 -9.83
CA GLU A 175 -12.52 -4.55 -10.61
C GLU A 175 -11.30 -3.99 -9.85
N ALA A 176 -10.13 -4.12 -10.45
CA ALA A 176 -8.92 -3.45 -10.01
C ALA A 176 -7.94 -3.36 -11.17
N PHE A 177 -6.96 -2.47 -11.09
CA PHE A 177 -5.84 -2.52 -12.03
C PHE A 177 -4.67 -3.26 -11.45
N VAL A 178 -4.03 -4.10 -12.26
CA VAL A 178 -2.72 -4.66 -11.98
C VAL A 178 -1.68 -3.87 -12.76
N ALA A 179 -0.73 -3.28 -12.04
CA ALA A 179 0.43 -2.63 -12.60
C ALA A 179 1.70 -3.43 -12.26
N PRO A 180 2.58 -3.75 -13.24
CA PRO A 180 3.85 -4.44 -13.00
C PRO A 180 4.91 -3.45 -12.46
N LEU A 181 4.52 -2.73 -11.41
CA LEU A 181 5.32 -1.73 -10.72
C LEU A 181 5.41 -2.11 -9.24
N GLN A 182 6.49 -1.71 -8.58
CA GLN A 182 6.58 -1.75 -7.13
C GLN A 182 6.24 -0.38 -6.57
N LEU A 183 5.21 -0.31 -5.72
CA LEU A 183 4.94 0.87 -4.92
C LEU A 183 6.04 1.06 -3.85
N LEU A 184 6.63 2.24 -3.77
CA LEU A 184 7.50 2.65 -2.66
C LEU A 184 6.63 3.24 -1.55
N SER A 185 7.00 2.96 -0.29
CA SER A 185 6.28 3.51 0.86
C SER A 185 6.34 5.04 0.87
N GLY A 186 5.17 5.67 0.92
CA GLY A 186 4.99 7.10 0.98
C GLY A 186 5.32 7.69 2.35
N LEU A 187 5.45 9.01 2.41
CA LEU A 187 5.71 9.70 3.68
C LEU A 187 4.45 9.84 4.53
N LEU A 188 3.27 10.03 3.92
CA LEU A 188 2.03 10.25 4.68
C LEU A 188 1.61 9.04 5.51
N GLY A 189 1.58 7.85 4.90
CA GLY A 189 1.27 6.62 5.63
C GLY A 189 2.27 6.34 6.76
N LYS A 190 3.51 6.80 6.61
CA LYS A 190 4.55 6.63 7.64
C LYS A 190 4.41 7.59 8.83
N TYR A 191 3.99 8.82 8.56
CA TYR A 191 3.80 9.84 9.59
C TYR A 191 2.36 9.92 10.10
N ASP A 192 1.49 8.96 9.76
CA ASP A 192 0.06 8.96 10.16
C ASP A 192 -0.63 10.28 9.77
N GLU A 193 -0.29 10.78 8.57
CA GLU A 193 -0.73 12.09 8.06
C GLU A 193 -0.32 13.31 8.92
N ASP A 194 0.71 13.19 9.78
CA ASP A 194 1.31 14.30 10.54
C ASP A 194 2.10 15.24 9.60
N TRP A 195 1.37 16.16 8.97
CA TRP A 195 1.91 17.21 8.10
C TRP A 195 2.97 18.08 8.80
N PRO A 196 2.78 18.55 10.05
CA PRO A 196 3.82 19.27 10.77
C PRO A 196 5.17 18.52 10.83
N GLN A 197 5.16 17.23 11.16
CA GLN A 197 6.39 16.44 11.22
C GLN A 197 7.06 16.32 9.84
N LEU A 198 6.27 16.18 8.77
CA LEU A 198 6.78 16.13 7.40
C LEU A 198 7.41 17.47 6.97
N ILE A 199 6.76 18.59 7.29
CA ILE A 199 7.25 19.94 6.98
C ILE A 199 8.55 20.23 7.73
N GLU A 200 8.64 19.85 9.00
CA GLU A 200 9.86 20.02 9.79
C GLU A 200 11.02 19.20 9.24
N GLY A 201 10.76 17.95 8.86
CA GLY A 201 11.73 17.09 8.20
C GLY A 201 12.25 17.68 6.87
N HIS A 202 11.36 18.29 6.09
CA HIS A 202 11.75 19.02 4.88
C HIS A 202 12.66 20.22 5.19
N ARG A 203 12.32 21.07 6.17
CA ARG A 203 13.14 22.22 6.55
C ARG A 203 14.55 21.78 6.98
N ALA A 204 14.64 20.79 7.86
CA ALA A 204 15.91 20.22 8.31
C ALA A 204 16.74 19.64 7.14
N THR A 205 16.09 19.17 6.08
CA THR A 205 16.76 18.67 4.87
C THR A 205 17.42 19.79 4.08
N VAL A 206 16.73 20.94 3.95
CA VAL A 206 17.24 22.10 3.24
C VAL A 206 18.41 22.74 3.98
N GLU A 207 18.30 22.89 5.30
CA GLU A 207 19.30 23.57 6.14
C GLU A 207 20.65 22.83 6.22
N GLU A 208 20.67 21.49 6.15
CA GLU A 208 21.91 20.71 6.28
C GLU A 208 22.77 20.72 5.00
N LEU A 209 22.15 20.89 3.83
CA LEU A 209 22.85 20.79 2.55
C LEU A 209 23.48 22.13 2.16
N ASP A 210 24.40 22.63 2.98
CA ASP A 210 25.20 23.81 2.67
C ASP A 210 26.38 23.46 1.74
N ASP A 211 26.07 23.31 0.45
CA ASP A 211 27.07 23.02 -0.59
C ASP A 211 27.12 24.08 -1.69
N SER A 212 26.80 25.33 -1.34
CA SER A 212 26.76 26.52 -2.20
C SER A 212 25.77 26.46 -3.38
N LEU A 213 24.84 25.51 -3.37
CA LEU A 213 23.82 25.39 -4.42
C LEU A 213 22.53 26.16 -4.11
N GLY A 214 22.43 26.81 -2.94
CA GLY A 214 21.37 27.75 -2.60
C GLY A 214 19.97 27.22 -2.95
N ASP A 215 19.24 27.98 -3.77
CA ASP A 215 17.86 27.69 -4.17
C ASP A 215 17.68 26.33 -4.86
N ILE A 216 18.70 25.80 -5.54
CA ILE A 216 18.64 24.46 -6.13
C ILE A 216 18.46 23.40 -5.05
N ARG A 217 19.01 23.58 -3.85
CA ARG A 217 18.84 22.62 -2.75
C ARG A 217 17.42 22.62 -2.23
N SER A 218 16.85 23.80 -2.02
CA SER A 218 15.44 23.96 -1.68
C SER A 218 14.55 23.31 -2.74
N PHE A 219 14.81 23.55 -4.03
CA PHE A 219 14.07 22.96 -5.13
C PHE A 219 14.23 21.43 -5.21
N GLN A 220 15.45 20.92 -5.05
CA GLN A 220 15.75 19.49 -5.07
C GLN A 220 15.08 18.74 -3.92
N ALA A 221 15.18 19.28 -2.70
CA ALA A 221 14.53 18.73 -1.53
C ALA A 221 13.01 18.75 -1.69
N PHE A 222 12.45 19.85 -2.21
CA PHE A 222 11.02 19.98 -2.49
C PHE A 222 10.53 18.89 -3.45
N LEU A 223 11.20 18.76 -4.60
CA LEU A 223 10.88 17.73 -5.60
C LEU A 223 10.91 16.32 -5.00
N PHE A 224 11.98 15.99 -4.25
CA PHE A 224 12.16 14.66 -3.67
C PHE A 224 11.14 14.36 -2.57
N THR A 225 10.88 15.32 -1.69
CA THR A 225 9.87 15.17 -0.65
C THR A 225 8.48 14.98 -1.26
N CYS A 226 8.08 15.84 -2.21
CA CYS A 226 6.76 15.75 -2.84
C CYS A 226 6.57 14.46 -3.65
N TRP A 227 7.59 14.04 -4.41
CA TRP A 227 7.56 12.76 -5.13
C TRP A 227 7.33 11.58 -4.18
N LEU A 228 7.88 11.63 -2.96
CA LEU A 228 7.69 10.60 -1.94
C LEU A 228 6.41 10.72 -1.12
N THR A 229 5.73 11.86 -1.10
CA THR A 229 4.60 12.11 -0.19
C THR A 229 3.52 11.03 -0.28
N TRP A 230 3.09 10.69 -1.50
CA TRP A 230 2.01 9.70 -1.77
C TRP A 230 2.50 8.29 -2.15
N GLY A 231 3.82 8.04 -2.11
CA GLY A 231 4.40 6.73 -2.43
C GLY A 231 4.49 6.47 -3.95
N PRO A 232 5.67 6.68 -4.57
CA PRO A 232 5.83 6.51 -6.01
C PRO A 232 6.03 5.06 -6.40
N SER A 233 5.59 4.69 -7.59
CA SER A 233 5.81 3.35 -8.15
C SER A 233 7.06 3.31 -9.03
N ILE A 234 7.80 2.19 -8.99
CA ILE A 234 9.04 1.98 -9.76
C ILE A 234 8.93 0.75 -10.69
N PRO A 235 9.58 0.78 -11.87
CA PRO A 235 9.51 -0.34 -12.80
C PRO A 235 10.34 -1.53 -12.36
N PHE A 236 9.89 -2.73 -12.73
CA PHE A 236 10.70 -3.95 -12.63
C PHE A 236 11.77 -3.96 -13.71
N GLY A 237 13.01 -4.26 -13.31
CA GLY A 237 14.12 -4.50 -14.22
C GLY A 237 14.34 -5.99 -14.46
N THR A 238 15.24 -6.32 -15.39
CA THR A 238 15.72 -7.70 -15.59
C THR A 238 17.01 -8.00 -14.83
N CYS A 239 17.55 -7.03 -14.07
CA CYS A 239 18.78 -7.23 -13.32
C CYS A 239 18.60 -8.23 -12.17
N LYS A 240 19.71 -8.82 -11.69
CA LYS A 240 19.71 -9.82 -10.61
C LYS A 240 18.96 -9.39 -9.34
N ARG A 241 18.80 -8.09 -9.07
CA ARG A 241 18.05 -7.62 -7.90
C ARG A 241 16.55 -7.91 -7.98
N TRP A 242 16.02 -7.99 -9.19
CA TRP A 242 14.64 -8.36 -9.52
C TRP A 242 14.50 -9.86 -9.82
N GLY A 243 15.56 -10.65 -9.60
CA GLY A 243 15.48 -12.11 -9.68
C GLY A 243 14.68 -12.66 -8.50
N GLY A 244 13.70 -13.52 -8.80
CA GLY A 244 12.76 -14.08 -7.83
C GLY A 244 11.32 -13.74 -8.16
N HIS A 245 10.44 -13.93 -7.17
CA HIS A 245 9.04 -13.55 -7.22
C HIS A 245 8.91 -12.05 -7.01
N ASN A 246 8.12 -11.43 -7.89
CA ASN A 246 7.83 -10.01 -7.83
C ASN A 246 6.44 -9.79 -7.25
N VAL A 247 6.33 -8.80 -6.36
CA VAL A 247 5.05 -8.30 -5.86
C VAL A 247 4.62 -7.11 -6.72
N MET A 248 3.49 -7.24 -7.40
CA MET A 248 2.89 -6.21 -8.25
C MET A 248 2.03 -5.26 -7.42
N GLN A 249 1.59 -4.18 -8.04
CA GLN A 249 0.64 -3.25 -7.45
C GLN A 249 -0.77 -3.57 -7.96
N LEU A 250 -1.72 -3.80 -7.04
CA LEU A 250 -3.14 -3.93 -7.32
C LEU A 250 -3.85 -2.71 -6.76
N GLY A 251 -4.38 -1.84 -7.61
CA GLY A 251 -4.86 -0.55 -7.12
C GLY A 251 -5.36 0.40 -8.19
N TYR A 252 -5.42 1.68 -7.82
CA TYR A 252 -5.74 2.78 -8.72
C TYR A 252 -4.71 3.91 -8.67
N GLY A 253 -3.55 3.71 -8.02
CA GLY A 253 -2.51 4.73 -8.04
C GLY A 253 -1.52 4.79 -6.88
N ASP A 254 -1.88 5.57 -5.86
CA ASP A 254 -1.05 5.81 -4.68
C ASP A 254 -1.15 4.69 -3.63
N GLU A 255 -0.46 4.87 -2.51
CA GLU A 255 -0.46 3.91 -1.40
C GLU A 255 -1.82 3.71 -0.72
N SER A 256 -2.65 4.75 -0.60
CA SER A 256 -3.98 4.65 0.02
C SER A 256 -4.97 3.86 -0.85
N ASN A 257 -4.71 3.87 -2.15
CA ASN A 257 -5.58 3.32 -3.19
C ASN A 257 -5.06 2.01 -3.79
N SER A 258 -4.05 1.38 -3.15
CA SER A 258 -3.41 0.18 -3.68
C SER A 258 -3.03 -0.81 -2.58
N ILE A 259 -3.01 -2.09 -2.94
CA ILE A 259 -2.46 -3.16 -2.12
C ILE A 259 -1.39 -3.93 -2.90
N ALA A 260 -0.49 -4.58 -2.18
CA ALA A 260 0.52 -5.45 -2.79
C ALA A 260 -0.12 -6.74 -3.32
N LEU A 261 0.24 -7.15 -4.52
CA LEU A 261 -0.22 -8.37 -5.19
C LEU A 261 0.95 -9.33 -5.38
N ALA A 262 0.96 -10.42 -4.62
CA ALA A 262 1.91 -11.51 -4.83
C ALA A 262 1.33 -12.49 -5.85
N VAL A 263 1.91 -12.52 -7.05
CA VAL A 263 1.51 -13.45 -8.10
C VAL A 263 2.46 -14.65 -8.11
N ARG A 264 1.90 -15.86 -8.19
CA ARG A 264 2.71 -17.07 -8.38
C ARG A 264 3.28 -17.07 -9.79
N SER A 265 4.52 -17.52 -9.99
CA SER A 265 5.18 -17.42 -11.31
C SER A 265 4.42 -18.09 -12.46
N ALA A 266 3.63 -19.14 -12.18
CA ALA A 266 2.78 -19.79 -13.18
C ALA A 266 1.53 -18.99 -13.55
N ASP A 267 1.14 -18.04 -12.70
CA ASP A 267 -0.07 -17.23 -12.78
C ASP A 267 0.25 -15.76 -13.10
N GLU A 268 1.51 -15.44 -13.42
CA GLU A 268 1.94 -14.09 -13.73
C GLU A 268 1.11 -13.56 -14.89
N PRO A 269 0.47 -12.38 -14.75
CA PRO A 269 -0.35 -11.85 -15.84
C PRO A 269 0.52 -11.70 -17.09
N PRO A 270 -0.08 -11.86 -18.28
CA PRO A 270 0.62 -11.51 -19.50
C PRO A 270 1.13 -10.06 -19.40
N PRO A 271 2.22 -9.72 -20.11
CA PRO A 271 2.62 -8.33 -20.19
C PRO A 271 1.42 -7.48 -20.65
N PRO A 272 1.27 -6.24 -20.14
CA PRO A 272 0.13 -5.42 -20.49
C PRO A 272 -0.09 -5.36 -22.00
N ARG A 273 -1.35 -5.52 -22.41
CA ARG A 273 -1.80 -5.56 -23.79
C ARG A 273 -1.54 -4.22 -24.46
N THR A 274 -1.33 -4.32 -25.77
CA THR A 274 -1.37 -3.16 -26.66
C THR A 274 -2.82 -2.66 -26.75
N ALA A 275 -3.11 -1.50 -26.18
CA ALA A 275 -4.36 -0.76 -26.31
C ALA A 275 -4.63 -0.37 -27.78
N ARG A 276 -5.89 -0.03 -28.09
CA ARG A 276 -6.34 0.41 -29.42
C ARG A 276 -5.60 1.69 -29.82
N GLY A 277 -4.60 1.56 -30.69
CA GLY A 277 -3.70 2.66 -31.07
C GLY A 277 -2.23 2.24 -31.15
N GLY A 278 -1.89 1.03 -30.67
CA GLY A 278 -0.52 0.53 -30.72
C GLY A 278 0.29 0.81 -29.45
N HIS A 279 -0.35 1.11 -28.32
CA HIS A 279 0.32 1.55 -27.09
C HIS A 279 0.16 0.55 -25.92
N VAL A 280 1.17 0.35 -25.08
CA VAL A 280 1.15 -0.59 -23.92
C VAL A 280 0.89 0.18 -22.62
N VAL A 281 -0.27 0.00 -22.01
CA VAL A 281 -0.61 0.68 -20.74
C VAL A 281 0.26 0.14 -19.58
N LEU A 282 0.57 0.97 -18.57
CA LEU A 282 1.35 0.53 -17.40
C LEU A 282 0.47 -0.14 -16.32
N ALA A 283 -0.84 -0.18 -16.53
CA ALA A 283 -1.80 -0.78 -15.63
C ALA A 283 -2.95 -1.35 -16.45
N GLU A 284 -3.39 -2.57 -16.14
CA GLU A 284 -4.52 -3.22 -16.80
C GLU A 284 -5.65 -3.51 -15.83
N GLY A 285 -6.88 -3.15 -16.20
CA GLY A 285 -8.06 -3.59 -15.47
C GLY A 285 -8.16 -5.12 -15.54
N LEU A 286 -8.17 -5.78 -14.38
CA LEU A 286 -8.17 -7.24 -14.24
C LEU A 286 -8.99 -7.66 -13.01
N GLN A 287 -9.40 -8.93 -13.00
CA GLN A 287 -10.02 -9.63 -11.88
C GLN A 287 -8.99 -10.50 -11.17
N VAL A 288 -8.94 -10.35 -9.85
CA VAL A 288 -7.96 -11.06 -9.01
C VAL A 288 -8.68 -11.88 -7.95
N THR A 289 -8.32 -13.16 -7.86
CA THR A 289 -8.70 -14.00 -6.72
C THR A 289 -7.47 -14.37 -5.91
N GLY A 290 -7.53 -14.19 -4.60
CA GLY A 290 -6.44 -14.56 -3.73
C GLY A 290 -6.80 -14.62 -2.26
N VAL A 291 -5.78 -14.76 -1.43
CA VAL A 291 -5.90 -14.75 0.03
C VAL A 291 -5.13 -13.56 0.58
N ILE A 292 -5.76 -12.80 1.48
CA ILE A 292 -5.12 -11.67 2.15
C ILE A 292 -4.19 -12.17 3.26
N LYS A 293 -2.98 -11.63 3.31
CA LYS A 293 -1.93 -11.98 4.27
C LYS A 293 -1.20 -10.74 4.75
N THR A 294 -0.53 -10.84 5.89
CA THR A 294 0.49 -9.84 6.27
C THR A 294 1.70 -9.96 5.35
N ALA A 295 2.42 -8.85 5.13
CA ALA A 295 3.69 -8.89 4.41
C ALA A 295 4.69 -9.89 5.02
N ALA A 296 4.68 -10.06 6.35
CA ALA A 296 5.54 -11.00 7.07
C ALA A 296 5.22 -12.48 6.81
N ALA A 297 3.98 -12.79 6.39
CA ALA A 297 3.54 -14.14 6.06
C ALA A 297 3.79 -14.52 4.59
N VAL A 298 4.29 -13.59 3.77
CA VAL A 298 4.74 -13.87 2.40
C VAL A 298 6.07 -14.62 2.46
N ASP A 299 6.23 -15.63 1.61
CA ASP A 299 7.48 -16.38 1.56
C ASP A 299 8.64 -15.50 1.04
N HIS A 300 9.36 -14.93 2.00
CA HIS A 300 10.49 -14.04 1.74
C HIS A 300 11.70 -14.75 1.12
N LEU A 301 11.79 -16.08 1.18
CA LEU A 301 12.92 -16.82 0.58
C LEU A 301 12.92 -16.71 -0.94
N HIS A 302 11.76 -16.41 -1.51
CA HIS A 302 11.55 -16.36 -2.94
C HIS A 302 11.35 -14.95 -3.49
N LEU A 303 11.19 -13.93 -2.62
CA LEU A 303 11.05 -12.54 -3.04
C LEU A 303 12.34 -11.97 -3.61
N CYS A 304 12.21 -11.09 -4.60
CA CYS A 304 13.37 -10.41 -5.15
C CYS A 304 14.00 -9.44 -4.14
N SER A 305 15.33 -9.33 -4.17
CA SER A 305 16.09 -8.48 -3.25
C SER A 305 15.78 -6.98 -3.36
N ALA A 306 15.22 -6.53 -4.49
CA ALA A 306 14.77 -5.16 -4.68
C ALA A 306 13.53 -4.85 -3.81
N GLN A 307 12.65 -5.82 -3.59
CA GLN A 307 11.40 -5.64 -2.84
C GLN A 307 11.51 -6.06 -1.38
N THR A 308 12.49 -6.90 -1.03
CA THR A 308 12.69 -7.36 0.34
C THR A 308 12.77 -6.21 1.35
N GLU A 309 13.46 -5.12 1.02
CA GLU A 309 13.60 -3.97 1.91
C GLU A 309 12.26 -3.24 2.13
N VAL A 310 11.47 -3.07 1.07
CA VAL A 310 10.15 -2.42 1.14
C VAL A 310 9.22 -3.26 2.02
N LEU A 311 9.11 -4.56 1.74
CA LEU A 311 8.20 -5.45 2.45
C LEU A 311 8.64 -5.74 3.90
N ARG A 312 9.94 -5.72 4.19
CA ARG A 312 10.44 -5.84 5.58
C ARG A 312 10.17 -4.60 6.42
N THR A 313 10.26 -3.42 5.83
CA THR A 313 9.98 -2.16 6.54
C THR A 313 8.47 -1.92 6.67
N GLY A 314 7.67 -2.43 5.74
CA GLY A 314 6.21 -2.44 5.76
C GLY A 314 5.59 -3.60 6.56
N GLN A 315 6.04 -3.88 7.79
CA GLN A 315 5.48 -4.96 8.64
C GLN A 315 3.94 -4.86 8.85
N ASN A 316 3.37 -3.69 8.57
CA ASN A 316 1.93 -3.41 8.62
C ASN A 316 1.28 -3.28 7.23
N GLN A 317 1.85 -3.87 6.18
CA GLN A 317 1.22 -3.89 4.86
C GLN A 317 0.50 -5.21 4.60
N LEU A 318 -0.61 -5.12 3.88
CA LEU A 318 -1.37 -6.27 3.39
C LEU A 318 -0.90 -6.69 2.01
N VAL A 319 -0.87 -7.99 1.79
CA VAL A 319 -0.57 -8.61 0.51
C VAL A 319 -1.72 -9.53 0.13
N LEU A 320 -2.22 -9.39 -1.10
CA LEU A 320 -3.11 -10.36 -1.72
C LEU A 320 -2.26 -11.35 -2.48
N GLU A 321 -2.20 -12.61 -2.04
CA GLU A 321 -1.52 -13.68 -2.80
C GLU A 321 -2.52 -14.39 -3.70
N THR A 322 -2.23 -14.46 -5.00
CA THR A 322 -3.11 -15.10 -5.99
C THR A 322 -3.29 -16.59 -5.68
N SER A 323 -4.53 -17.05 -5.67
CA SER A 323 -4.86 -18.49 -5.58
C SER A 323 -5.36 -19.08 -6.89
N ALA A 324 -5.65 -18.21 -7.86
CA ALA A 324 -6.03 -18.56 -9.22
C ALA A 324 -5.39 -17.58 -10.23
N PRO A 325 -5.30 -17.94 -11.52
CA PRO A 325 -4.84 -17.04 -12.56
C PRO A 325 -5.60 -15.72 -12.57
N VAL A 326 -4.89 -14.62 -12.83
CA VAL A 326 -5.51 -13.31 -13.03
C VAL A 326 -6.29 -13.32 -14.34
N THR A 327 -7.51 -12.78 -14.32
CA THR A 327 -8.45 -12.86 -15.47
C THR A 327 -8.85 -11.48 -15.95
N ALA A 328 -9.27 -11.36 -17.21
CA ALA A 328 -9.79 -10.11 -17.76
C ALA A 328 -11.13 -9.72 -17.09
N PRO A 329 -11.46 -8.42 -17.01
CA PRO A 329 -12.70 -7.95 -16.40
C PRO A 329 -13.90 -8.39 -17.24
N SER A 330 -15.04 -8.64 -16.59
CA SER A 330 -16.22 -9.16 -17.26
C SER A 330 -16.97 -8.11 -18.09
N GLU A 331 -17.09 -6.86 -17.63
CA GLU A 331 -18.06 -5.90 -18.23
C GLU A 331 -17.68 -4.40 -18.22
N ALA A 332 -16.48 -3.98 -17.77
CA ALA A 332 -16.09 -2.56 -17.80
C ALA A 332 -14.62 -2.33 -18.19
N GLU A 333 -14.39 -1.55 -19.25
CA GLU A 333 -13.11 -0.89 -19.52
C GLU A 333 -12.99 0.29 -18.54
N SER A 334 -12.64 0.00 -17.28
CA SER A 334 -12.16 1.06 -16.40
C SER A 334 -10.90 1.62 -17.06
N ILE A 335 -10.91 2.90 -17.40
CA ILE A 335 -9.81 3.57 -18.12
C ILE A 335 -8.94 4.43 -17.20
N TYR A 336 -9.26 4.52 -15.90
CA TYR A 336 -8.62 5.48 -15.01
C TYR A 336 -7.77 4.82 -13.93
N TYR A 337 -6.45 4.96 -14.05
CA TYR A 337 -5.47 4.62 -13.03
C TYR A 337 -4.45 5.75 -12.90
N SER A 338 -4.43 6.44 -11.76
CA SER A 338 -3.59 7.63 -11.56
C SER A 338 -2.26 7.27 -10.90
N ALA A 339 -1.14 7.40 -11.58
CA ALA A 339 0.17 7.21 -10.96
C ALA A 339 1.15 8.31 -11.35
N TYR A 340 2.26 8.39 -10.61
CA TYR A 340 3.33 9.30 -10.99
C TYR A 340 4.06 8.82 -12.23
N ILE A 341 4.16 9.73 -13.19
CA ILE A 341 5.13 9.68 -14.28
C ILE A 341 6.32 10.49 -13.79
N TRP A 342 7.52 9.92 -13.80
CA TRP A 342 8.69 10.57 -13.19
C TRP A 342 10.00 10.31 -13.94
N VAL A 343 10.97 11.21 -13.73
CA VAL A 343 12.34 11.12 -14.22
C VAL A 343 13.32 11.67 -13.19
N ILE A 344 14.47 11.03 -13.07
CA ILE A 344 15.51 11.37 -12.10
C ILE A 344 16.77 11.82 -12.81
N VAL A 345 17.20 13.05 -12.49
CA VAL A 345 18.48 13.63 -12.91
C VAL A 345 19.34 13.84 -11.67
N VAL A 346 20.63 13.58 -11.78
CA VAL A 346 21.57 13.62 -10.66
C VAL A 346 22.51 14.81 -10.79
N LEU A 347 22.56 15.61 -9.72
CA LEU A 347 23.49 16.71 -9.52
C LEU A 347 24.90 16.16 -9.31
N CYS A 348 25.80 16.46 -10.24
CA CYS A 348 27.21 16.09 -10.18
C CYS A 348 28.10 17.33 -10.10
N GLY A 349 29.24 17.19 -9.44
CA GLY A 349 30.29 18.22 -9.50
C GLY A 349 31.01 18.24 -10.86
N THR A 350 32.01 19.11 -10.99
CA THR A 350 32.84 19.27 -12.20
C THR A 350 33.56 17.98 -12.61
N ASN A 351 33.86 17.09 -11.65
CA ASN A 351 34.43 15.76 -11.91
C ASN A 351 33.40 14.75 -12.48
N GLY A 352 32.14 15.15 -12.61
CA GLY A 352 31.05 14.32 -13.12
C GLY A 352 30.63 13.20 -12.18
N ARG A 353 30.95 13.31 -10.89
CA ARG A 353 30.50 12.40 -9.82
C ARG A 353 29.43 13.08 -8.97
N PRO A 354 28.50 12.31 -8.36
CA PRO A 354 27.55 12.85 -7.38
C PRO A 354 28.28 13.60 -6.26
N LYS A 355 27.72 14.73 -5.81
CA LYS A 355 28.34 15.58 -4.77
C LYS A 355 28.30 14.93 -3.39
N HIS A 356 27.22 14.23 -3.07
CA HIS A 356 26.98 13.60 -1.77
C HIS A 356 27.07 12.08 -1.85
N GLY A 357 27.47 11.44 -0.73
CA GLY A 357 27.54 9.99 -0.63
C GLY A 357 26.14 9.33 -0.62
N GLU A 358 25.17 9.99 0.00
CA GLU A 358 23.77 9.54 -0.01
C GLU A 358 23.11 9.88 -1.35
N PRO A 359 22.56 8.87 -2.07
CA PRO A 359 22.00 9.10 -3.41
C PRO A 359 20.89 10.16 -3.45
N TRP A 360 19.96 10.12 -2.48
CA TRP A 360 18.80 11.01 -2.47
C TRP A 360 19.18 12.49 -2.41
N LYS A 361 20.30 12.85 -1.76
CA LYS A 361 20.82 14.22 -1.68
C LYS A 361 21.27 14.77 -3.04
N ASN A 362 21.39 13.93 -4.07
CA ASN A 362 21.81 14.34 -5.41
C ASN A 362 20.68 14.31 -6.43
N MET A 363 19.47 13.88 -6.06
CA MET A 363 18.41 13.52 -7.01
C MET A 363 17.41 14.65 -7.23
N LEU A 364 17.39 15.20 -8.44
CA LEU A 364 16.28 16.00 -8.97
C LEU A 364 15.21 15.05 -9.51
N THR A 365 14.12 14.91 -8.78
CA THR A 365 13.01 13.97 -9.05
C THR A 365 11.84 14.74 -9.64
N PHE A 366 11.82 14.89 -10.97
CA PHE A 366 10.70 15.53 -11.64
C PHE A 366 9.58 14.52 -11.81
N PHE A 367 8.35 14.94 -11.54
CA PHE A 367 7.18 14.10 -11.69
C PHE A 367 5.93 14.89 -12.08
N GLU A 368 4.95 14.16 -12.60
CA GLU A 368 3.57 14.58 -12.87
C GLU A 368 2.63 13.44 -12.47
N HIS A 369 1.41 13.75 -12.07
CA HIS A 369 0.35 12.74 -11.98
C HIS A 369 -0.19 12.47 -13.37
N GLY A 370 -0.44 11.19 -13.68
CA GLY A 370 -1.03 10.83 -14.94
C GLY A 370 -1.86 9.58 -14.90
N ASN A 371 -2.82 9.53 -15.82
CA ASN A 371 -3.55 8.30 -16.08
C ASN A 371 -2.65 7.36 -16.89
N VAL A 372 -2.11 6.32 -16.25
CA VAL A 372 -1.18 5.36 -16.90
C VAL A 372 -1.89 4.14 -17.49
N ALA A 373 -3.21 4.05 -17.28
CA ALA A 373 -4.10 3.10 -17.94
C ALA A 373 -4.64 3.61 -19.29
N ASP A 374 -4.46 4.89 -19.61
CA ASP A 374 -4.83 5.49 -20.89
C ASP A 374 -3.57 5.91 -21.67
N ASP A 375 -3.42 5.39 -22.89
CA ASP A 375 -2.21 5.58 -23.68
C ASP A 375 -1.99 7.02 -24.14
N SER A 376 -3.05 7.68 -24.60
CA SER A 376 -3.03 9.03 -25.14
C SER A 376 -2.66 10.05 -24.05
N THR A 377 -3.27 9.87 -22.87
CA THR A 377 -3.01 10.69 -21.67
C THR A 377 -1.60 10.43 -21.17
N TYR A 378 -1.17 9.17 -21.09
CA TYR A 378 0.17 8.82 -20.65
C TYR A 378 1.26 9.46 -21.53
N LEU A 379 1.16 9.35 -22.86
CA LEU A 379 2.14 9.95 -23.78
C LEU A 379 2.14 11.48 -23.72
N MET A 380 0.96 12.11 -23.64
CA MET A 380 0.85 13.56 -23.50
C MET A 380 1.57 14.06 -22.24
N LEU A 381 1.32 13.41 -21.11
CA LEU A 381 1.91 13.80 -19.83
C LEU A 381 3.42 13.53 -19.77
N LYS A 382 3.91 12.45 -20.42
CA LYS A 382 5.36 12.25 -20.61
C LYS A 382 6.01 13.42 -21.36
N ARG A 383 5.38 13.91 -22.43
CA ARG A 383 5.88 15.07 -23.20
C ARG A 383 5.87 16.35 -22.39
N GLN A 384 4.81 16.59 -21.61
CA GLN A 384 4.73 17.75 -20.71
C GLN A 384 5.82 17.69 -19.63
N LEU A 385 6.00 16.53 -18.99
CA LEU A 385 7.07 16.31 -18.03
C LEU A 385 8.45 16.55 -18.64
N ALA A 386 8.71 16.01 -19.84
CA ALA A 386 9.99 16.22 -20.53
C ALA A 386 10.25 17.72 -20.83
N ALA A 387 9.23 18.46 -21.27
CA ALA A 387 9.35 19.90 -21.51
C ALA A 387 9.64 20.70 -20.21
N LYS A 388 8.94 20.36 -19.11
CA LYS A 388 9.18 20.92 -17.77
C LYS A 388 10.62 20.66 -17.32
N VAL A 389 11.07 19.41 -17.42
CA VAL A 389 12.43 19.00 -17.04
C VAL A 389 13.46 19.79 -17.83
N ARG A 390 13.38 19.80 -19.17
CA ARG A 390 14.34 20.53 -20.02
C ARG A 390 14.47 22.01 -19.64
N THR A 391 13.33 22.66 -19.39
CA THR A 391 13.29 24.08 -19.00
C THR A 391 13.99 24.30 -17.65
N SER A 392 13.70 23.47 -16.67
CA SER A 392 14.36 23.53 -15.35
C SER A 392 15.85 23.24 -15.43
N LEU A 393 16.27 22.21 -16.19
CA LEU A 393 17.68 21.86 -16.34
C LEU A 393 18.47 22.98 -17.04
N GLU A 394 17.87 23.67 -18.01
CA GLU A 394 18.49 24.83 -18.65
C GLU A 394 18.70 26.01 -17.68
N SER A 395 17.74 26.29 -16.79
CA SER A 395 17.91 27.31 -15.75
C SER A 395 19.06 26.94 -14.82
N ILE A 396 19.11 25.69 -14.37
CA ILE A 396 20.16 25.18 -13.49
C ILE A 396 21.54 25.28 -14.17
N LEU A 397 21.65 24.91 -15.44
CA LEU A 397 22.91 24.98 -16.18
C LEU A 397 23.36 26.42 -16.43
N HIS A 398 22.42 27.35 -16.54
CA HIS A 398 22.71 28.78 -16.65
C HIS A 398 23.26 29.36 -15.35
N GLU A 399 22.57 29.10 -14.23
CA GLU A 399 22.87 29.65 -12.91
C GLU A 399 24.12 29.04 -12.27
N HIS A 400 24.40 27.76 -12.55
CA HIS A 400 25.49 27.01 -11.90
C HIS A 400 26.46 26.40 -12.91
N PRO A 401 27.45 27.17 -13.42
CA PRO A 401 28.37 26.73 -14.47
C PRO A 401 29.20 25.50 -14.10
N ASP A 402 29.47 25.28 -12.81
CA ASP A 402 30.29 24.18 -12.31
C ASP A 402 29.52 22.85 -12.13
N LEU A 403 28.23 22.83 -12.42
CA LEU A 403 27.41 21.63 -12.33
C LEU A 403 27.41 20.83 -13.63
N ILE A 404 27.45 19.51 -13.43
CA ILE A 404 27.13 18.50 -14.45
C ILE A 404 25.83 17.82 -14.03
N LEU A 405 24.88 17.71 -14.95
CA LEU A 405 23.61 17.04 -14.75
C LEU A 405 23.64 15.70 -15.49
N SER A 406 23.28 14.62 -14.82
CA SER A 406 23.32 13.27 -15.41
C SER A 406 22.00 12.55 -15.25
N PHE A 407 21.43 12.05 -16.36
CA PHE A 407 20.26 11.17 -16.29
C PHE A 407 20.58 9.90 -15.51
N ALA A 408 19.69 9.52 -14.60
CA ALA A 408 19.82 8.31 -13.79
C ALA A 408 18.81 7.23 -14.19
N CYS A 409 17.51 7.50 -14.04
CA CYS A 409 16.43 6.57 -14.34
C CYS A 409 15.10 7.30 -14.52
N ALA A 410 14.08 6.59 -14.99
CA ALA A 410 12.71 7.09 -15.18
C ALA A 410 11.68 5.97 -14.90
N ILE A 411 10.40 6.33 -14.91
CA ILE A 411 9.29 5.37 -14.74
C ILE A 411 9.34 4.21 -15.76
N ASP A 412 9.88 4.45 -16.95
CA ASP A 412 10.04 3.49 -18.04
C ASP A 412 11.51 3.08 -18.31
N GLU A 413 12.43 3.40 -17.39
CA GLU A 413 13.83 2.99 -17.51
C GLU A 413 14.52 2.79 -16.15
N CYS A 414 15.00 1.57 -15.92
CA CYS A 414 15.67 1.22 -14.65
C CYS A 414 16.99 1.96 -14.41
N GLY A 415 17.70 2.41 -15.44
CA GLY A 415 18.98 3.13 -15.30
C GLY A 415 20.20 2.29 -14.97
N CYS A 416 20.05 1.03 -14.51
CA CYS A 416 21.18 0.15 -14.16
C CYS A 416 21.93 -0.43 -15.36
N GLY A 417 21.43 -0.25 -16.60
CA GLY A 417 21.99 -0.83 -17.82
C GLY A 417 21.29 -2.10 -18.29
N GLU A 418 20.45 -2.68 -17.44
CA GLU A 418 19.56 -3.78 -17.81
C GLU A 418 18.18 -3.24 -18.24
N PRO A 419 17.49 -3.90 -19.19
CA PRO A 419 16.17 -3.49 -19.63
C PRO A 419 15.12 -3.61 -18.52
N ILE A 420 13.99 -2.93 -18.71
CA ILE A 420 12.80 -3.15 -17.88
C ILE A 420 12.10 -4.44 -18.31
N ARG A 421 11.53 -5.17 -17.34
CA ARG A 421 10.88 -6.47 -17.56
C ARG A 421 9.60 -6.32 -18.38
N TYR A 422 8.88 -5.22 -18.15
CA TYR A 422 7.63 -4.88 -18.83
C TYR A 422 7.84 -3.54 -19.53
N PRO A 423 8.32 -3.55 -20.80
CA PRO A 423 8.55 -2.31 -21.52
C PRO A 423 7.25 -1.52 -21.67
N ALA A 424 7.39 -0.20 -21.56
CA ALA A 424 6.30 0.75 -21.78
C ALA A 424 5.83 0.72 -23.27
N PRO A 425 4.78 1.48 -23.66
CA PRO A 425 4.26 1.49 -25.03
C PRO A 425 5.32 1.61 -26.12
N PRO A 426 5.07 1.09 -27.33
CA PRO A 426 5.67 1.62 -28.55
C PRO A 426 5.52 3.15 -28.56
N GLY A 427 6.65 3.85 -28.53
CA GLY A 427 6.73 5.30 -28.38
C GLY A 427 8.04 5.71 -27.73
N GLU A 428 8.35 7.01 -27.78
CA GLU A 428 9.59 7.54 -27.20
C GLU A 428 9.58 7.34 -25.67
N SER A 429 10.62 6.68 -25.16
CA SER A 429 10.93 6.58 -23.73
C SER A 429 11.10 7.96 -23.10
N MET A 430 10.99 8.08 -21.77
CA MET A 430 11.28 9.36 -21.10
C MET A 430 12.69 9.86 -21.40
N ARG A 431 13.66 8.96 -21.60
CA ARG A 431 15.02 9.31 -22.00
C ARG A 431 15.05 9.92 -23.41
N GLU A 432 14.44 9.26 -24.40
CA GLU A 432 14.38 9.78 -25.77
C GLU A 432 13.65 11.13 -25.82
N LEU A 433 12.50 11.22 -25.13
CA LEU A 433 11.77 12.47 -24.95
C LEU A 433 12.56 13.53 -24.20
N LEU A 434 13.49 13.19 -23.32
CA LEU A 434 14.33 14.19 -22.67
C LEU A 434 15.43 14.67 -23.61
N PHE A 435 16.07 13.76 -24.32
CA PHE A 435 17.26 14.00 -25.15
C PHE A 435 16.97 14.11 -26.65
N ALA A 436 15.82 14.68 -27.05
CA ALA A 436 15.53 14.89 -28.46
C ALA A 436 16.59 15.80 -29.11
N GLU A 437 16.88 15.54 -30.38
CA GLU A 437 17.96 16.21 -31.13
C GLU A 437 17.83 17.73 -31.14
N SER A 438 16.62 18.26 -31.21
CA SER A 438 16.36 19.71 -31.18
C SER A 438 16.76 20.37 -29.85
N TRP A 439 16.59 19.68 -28.73
CA TRP A 439 17.02 20.18 -27.43
C TRP A 439 18.54 20.06 -27.26
N LEU A 440 19.09 18.94 -27.71
CA LEU A 440 20.52 18.71 -27.73
C LEU A 440 21.27 19.77 -28.53
N ALA A 441 20.80 20.12 -29.73
CA ALA A 441 21.37 21.18 -30.56
C ALA A 441 21.31 22.57 -29.88
N ARG A 442 20.25 22.84 -29.09
CA ARG A 442 20.17 24.07 -28.27
C ARG A 442 21.21 24.08 -27.16
N LEU A 443 21.45 22.94 -26.50
CA LEU A 443 22.51 22.84 -25.49
C LEU A 443 23.89 23.03 -26.11
N ASP A 444 24.12 22.47 -27.30
CA ASP A 444 25.35 22.67 -28.08
C ASP A 444 25.55 24.16 -28.39
N ALA A 445 24.54 24.86 -28.90
CA ALA A 445 24.59 26.29 -29.18
C ALA A 445 24.89 27.16 -27.95
N LYS A 446 24.49 26.71 -26.75
CA LYS A 446 24.76 27.39 -25.47
C LYS A 446 26.07 26.94 -24.81
N GLY A 447 26.81 25.98 -25.40
CA GLY A 447 28.03 25.42 -24.81
C GLY A 447 27.78 24.55 -23.56
N TRP A 448 26.57 24.02 -23.38
CA TRP A 448 26.18 23.24 -22.20
C TRP A 448 26.16 21.73 -22.42
N ARG A 449 26.46 21.27 -23.63
CA ARG A 449 26.32 19.86 -24.00
C ARG A 449 27.11 18.91 -23.11
N ASP A 450 28.38 19.20 -22.87
CA ASP A 450 29.27 18.34 -22.06
C ASP A 450 28.85 18.27 -20.58
N ARG A 451 28.03 19.24 -20.15
CA ARG A 451 27.49 19.34 -18.79
C ARG A 451 26.17 18.61 -18.63
N MET A 452 25.55 18.13 -19.72
CA MET A 452 24.32 17.34 -19.67
C MET A 452 24.56 15.92 -20.20
N ARG A 453 24.69 14.96 -19.28
CA ARG A 453 24.99 13.56 -19.61
C ARG A 453 23.72 12.72 -19.73
N THR A 454 23.71 11.84 -20.72
CA THR A 454 22.62 10.88 -20.96
C THR A 454 22.66 9.66 -20.03
N ALA A 455 23.72 9.49 -19.25
CA ALA A 455 23.82 8.45 -18.23
C ALA A 455 24.88 8.80 -17.17
N LEU A 456 24.69 8.28 -15.97
CA LEU A 456 25.73 8.25 -14.94
C LEU A 456 26.85 7.23 -15.26
N PRO A 457 28.10 7.51 -14.87
CA PRO A 457 29.20 6.57 -15.05
C PRO A 457 29.32 5.55 -13.91
N GLY A 458 29.82 4.35 -14.25
CA GLY A 458 30.35 3.36 -13.30
C GLY A 458 29.40 3.02 -12.14
N LYS A 459 29.94 3.05 -10.91
CA LYS A 459 29.18 2.69 -9.69
C LYS A 459 28.03 3.66 -9.38
N ALA A 460 28.15 4.93 -9.77
CA ALA A 460 27.11 5.93 -9.53
C ALA A 460 25.81 5.59 -10.30
N ARG A 461 25.94 5.01 -11.50
CA ARG A 461 24.82 4.51 -12.30
C ARG A 461 23.97 3.51 -11.53
N VAL A 462 24.61 2.52 -10.92
CA VAL A 462 23.91 1.49 -10.16
C VAL A 462 23.30 2.07 -8.89
N ALA A 463 24.00 2.98 -8.20
CA ALA A 463 23.52 3.59 -6.96
C ALA A 463 22.24 4.43 -7.11
N HIS A 464 22.01 5.01 -8.29
CA HIS A 464 20.83 5.84 -8.59
C HIS A 464 19.84 5.15 -9.53
N ALA A 465 20.00 3.84 -9.77
CA ALA A 465 19.07 3.07 -10.58
C ALA A 465 17.75 2.81 -9.84
N ALA A 466 16.66 2.60 -10.59
CA ALA A 466 15.33 2.31 -10.04
C ALA A 466 15.35 1.13 -9.06
N CYS A 467 16.12 0.08 -9.38
CA CYS A 467 16.28 -1.12 -8.53
C CYS A 467 16.96 -0.87 -7.17
N LYS A 468 17.51 0.34 -6.95
CA LYS A 468 18.10 0.80 -5.69
C LYS A 468 17.26 1.86 -4.98
N LEU A 469 16.22 2.41 -5.62
CA LEU A 469 15.35 3.41 -5.01
C LEU A 469 14.73 2.96 -3.68
N PRO A 470 14.32 1.69 -3.47
CA PRO A 470 13.88 1.22 -2.15
C PRO A 470 14.89 1.51 -1.04
N ASN A 471 16.18 1.22 -1.29
CA ASN A 471 17.25 1.46 -0.33
C ASN A 471 17.48 2.96 -0.12
N THR A 472 17.38 3.76 -1.19
CA THR A 472 17.51 5.22 -1.15
C THR A 472 16.40 5.85 -0.31
N VAL A 473 15.15 5.43 -0.49
CA VAL A 473 14.00 5.88 0.31
C VAL A 473 14.13 5.44 1.75
N SER A 474 14.47 4.17 2.02
CA SER A 474 14.70 3.70 3.39
C SER A 474 15.85 4.44 4.08
N ALA A 475 16.88 4.88 3.35
CA ALA A 475 17.95 5.72 3.88
C ALA A 475 17.45 7.12 4.23
N TYR A 476 16.74 7.79 3.31
CA TYR A 476 16.12 9.09 3.56
C TYR A 476 15.18 9.05 4.78
N GLN A 477 14.27 8.08 4.82
CA GLN A 477 13.31 8.00 5.92
C GLN A 477 14.00 7.71 7.28
N ARG A 478 15.07 6.92 7.32
CA ARG A 478 15.84 6.70 8.57
C ARG A 478 16.54 7.97 9.03
N ASP A 479 17.02 8.76 8.09
CA ASP A 479 17.65 10.03 8.36
C ASP A 479 16.65 11.04 8.94
N GLN A 480 15.46 11.16 8.34
CA GLN A 480 14.35 11.97 8.88
C GLN A 480 13.95 11.56 10.32
N LEU A 481 13.88 10.26 10.60
CA LEU A 481 13.57 9.74 11.94
C LEU A 481 14.66 10.03 12.98
N ARG A 482 15.93 10.08 12.58
CA ARG A 482 17.02 10.43 13.49
C ARG A 482 16.91 11.89 13.92
N ARG A 483 16.56 12.77 12.97
CA ARG A 483 16.45 14.23 13.17
C ARG A 483 15.26 14.63 14.05
N THR A 484 14.13 13.96 13.88
CA THR A 484 12.92 14.23 14.68
C THR A 484 13.03 13.77 16.13
N LYS A 485 13.88 12.79 16.44
CA LYS A 485 14.13 12.33 17.83
C LYS A 485 15.10 13.21 18.61
N SER A 486 15.90 14.05 17.95
CA SER A 486 16.95 14.85 18.59
C SER A 486 16.50 16.22 19.10
N THR A 487 15.26 16.64 18.82
CA THR A 487 14.73 17.93 19.31
C THR A 487 13.85 17.67 20.53
N PRO A 488 14.26 18.04 21.76
CA PRO A 488 13.32 18.14 22.86
C PRO A 488 12.30 19.20 22.45
N ILE A 489 11.04 18.81 22.33
CA ILE A 489 9.95 19.75 22.10
C ILE A 489 9.83 20.59 23.38
N ASP A 490 10.50 21.74 23.40
CA ASP A 490 10.23 22.79 24.36
C ASP A 490 8.91 23.46 23.92
N ARG A 491 7.80 22.90 24.40
CA ARG A 491 6.44 23.41 24.19
C ARG A 491 6.27 24.71 24.99
N GLN A 492 6.96 25.76 24.61
CA GLN A 492 6.52 27.12 24.92
C GLN A 492 5.61 27.57 23.76
N LEU A 493 4.33 27.25 23.88
CA LEU A 493 3.30 27.93 23.09
C LEU A 493 3.30 29.40 23.51
N PRO A 494 3.37 30.37 22.58
CA PRO A 494 3.17 31.76 22.92
C PRO A 494 1.74 31.95 23.39
N GLU A 495 1.57 32.60 24.55
CA GLU A 495 0.27 33.06 25.03
C GLU A 495 -0.38 33.91 23.93
N VAL A 496 -1.44 33.40 23.34
CA VAL A 496 -2.34 34.20 22.52
C VAL A 496 -3.05 35.16 23.47
N LEU A 497 -2.52 36.39 23.55
CA LEU A 497 -3.22 37.52 24.12
C LEU A 497 -4.45 37.79 23.26
N VAL A 498 -5.61 37.39 23.78
CA VAL A 498 -6.91 37.81 23.26
C VAL A 498 -7.09 39.28 23.64
N GLY A 499 -7.01 40.16 22.65
CA GLY A 499 -7.48 41.55 22.69
C GLY A 499 -8.73 41.70 21.86
#